data_AF-A0A7R9LA16-F1
#
_entry.id   AF-A0A7R9LA16-F1
#
_cell.length_a   1.000
_cell.length_b   1.000
_cell.length_c   1.000
_cell.angle_alpha   90.00
_cell.angle_beta   90.00
_cell.angle_gamma   90.00
#
_symmetry.space_group_name_H-M   'P 1'
#
loop_
_entity.id
_entity.type
_entity.pdbx_description
1 polymer ?
#
loop_
_entity_poly.entity_id
_entity_poly.type
_entity_poly.pdbx_seq_one_letter_code
_entity_poly.pdbx_strand_id
1 'polypeptide(L)'
;MRFGQHLDHNEIIENLMSELLISDIIDNRVDMCSGGERKRIAIACELTAQKRPHILCIDEPTSGLDSCAAINPNNELFHMFDYIYVLAKGGVCVFADRPQHLKQTLINNDIKCDENQIPIEVLLEIASEVI
;
A
#
# COMPACT_ATOMS: atom_id res chain seq x y z
N MET A 1 12.76 10.26 24.93
CA MET A 1 13.37 11.52 24.44
C MET A 1 14.86 11.30 24.28
N ARG A 2 15.40 11.32 23.04
CA ARG A 2 16.84 11.30 22.81
C ARG A 2 17.30 12.74 22.57
N PHE A 3 17.82 13.39 23.62
CA PHE A 3 18.53 14.66 23.50
C PHE A 3 20.04 14.37 23.44
N GLY A 4 20.73 14.90 22.44
CA GLY A 4 22.20 14.96 22.41
C GLY A 4 22.94 14.15 21.33
N GLN A 5 22.27 13.48 20.39
CA GLN A 5 22.95 12.92 19.22
C GLN A 5 23.02 13.96 18.12
N HIS A 6 24.23 14.23 17.60
CA HIS A 6 24.40 14.95 16.35
C HIS A 6 23.72 14.11 15.27
N LEU A 7 22.61 14.61 14.73
CA LEU A 7 21.89 13.95 13.64
C LEU A 7 22.70 14.18 12.37
N ASP A 8 23.33 13.13 11.86
CA ASP A 8 23.91 13.17 10.52
C ASP A 8 22.76 13.09 9.50
N HIS A 9 22.42 14.24 8.95
CA HIS A 9 21.32 14.34 7.99
C HIS A 9 21.67 13.61 6.69
N ASN A 10 22.96 13.52 6.33
CA ASN A 10 23.38 12.83 5.12
C ASN A 10 23.24 11.33 5.28
N GLU A 11 23.63 10.78 6.43
CA GLU A 11 23.44 9.35 6.73
C GLU A 11 21.95 8.97 6.71
N ILE A 12 21.08 9.82 7.26
CA ILE A 12 19.63 9.59 7.23
C ILE A 12 19.10 9.61 5.80
N ILE A 13 19.53 10.57 4.98
CA ILE A 13 19.12 10.69 3.58
C ILE A 13 19.59 9.46 2.80
N GLU A 14 20.87 9.07 2.91
CA GLU A 14 21.43 7.92 2.20
C GLU A 14 20.69 6.62 2.55
N ASN A 15 20.46 6.38 3.84
CA ASN A 15 19.69 5.22 4.30
C ASN A 15 18.28 5.22 3.72
N LEU A 16 17.58 6.35 3.78
CA LEU A 16 16.21 6.45 3.31
C LEU A 16 16.09 6.31 1.78
N MET A 17 17.05 6.89 1.05
CA MET A 17 17.12 6.75 -0.42
C MET A 17 17.34 5.29 -0.82
N SER A 18 18.15 4.56 -0.05
CA SER A 18 18.36 3.13 -0.25
C SER A 18 17.10 2.31 0.08
N GLU A 19 16.47 2.55 1.23
CA GLU A 19 15.23 1.87 1.65
C GLU A 19 14.07 2.08 0.66
N LEU A 20 13.99 3.28 0.08
CA LEU A 20 12.96 3.65 -0.90
C LEU A 20 13.37 3.35 -2.35
N LEU A 21 14.49 2.68 -2.59
CA LEU A 21 14.93 2.29 -3.95
C LEU A 21 14.95 3.49 -4.92
N ILE A 22 15.55 4.60 -4.48
CA ILE A 22 15.70 5.85 -5.24
C ILE A 22 17.13 6.40 -5.20
N SER A 23 18.12 5.64 -4.72
CA SER A 23 19.53 6.06 -4.70
C SER A 23 20.07 6.45 -6.08
N ASP A 24 19.65 5.75 -7.13
CA ASP A 24 20.15 5.96 -8.51
C ASP A 24 19.65 7.27 -9.16
N ILE A 25 18.69 7.96 -8.53
CA ILE A 25 18.08 9.19 -9.07
C ILE A 25 18.46 10.44 -8.26
N ILE A 26 19.46 10.36 -7.38
CA ILE A 26 19.83 11.45 -6.46
C ILE A 26 20.18 12.77 -7.16
N ASP A 27 20.81 12.69 -8.34
CA ASP A 27 21.20 13.85 -9.14
C ASP A 27 20.15 14.23 -10.21
N ASN A 28 19.03 13.49 -10.28
CA ASN A 28 17.99 13.78 -11.26
C ASN A 28 17.15 14.96 -10.81
N ARG A 29 16.76 15.81 -11.78
CA ARG A 29 15.70 16.79 -11.53
C ARG A 29 14.38 16.04 -11.35
N VAL A 30 13.58 16.44 -10.35
CA VAL A 30 12.32 15.75 -9.99
C VAL A 30 11.33 15.66 -11.17
N ASP A 31 11.33 16.63 -12.08
CA ASP A 31 10.51 16.63 -13.29
C ASP A 31 10.93 15.57 -14.33
N MET A 32 12.14 15.03 -14.22
CA MET A 32 12.67 13.93 -15.04
C MET A 32 12.45 12.54 -14.41
N CYS A 33 11.96 12.47 -13.16
CA CYS A 33 11.70 11.22 -12.47
C CYS A 33 10.37 10.57 -12.91
N SER A 34 10.31 9.25 -12.86
CA SER A 34 9.07 8.49 -13.13
C SER A 34 7.96 8.82 -12.12
N GLY A 35 6.72 8.42 -12.43
CA GLY A 35 5.59 8.59 -11.49
C GLY A 35 5.85 7.89 -10.15
N GLY A 36 6.33 6.65 -10.20
CA GLY A 36 6.68 5.87 -9.01
C GLY A 36 7.83 6.48 -8.20
N GLU A 37 8.87 6.97 -8.87
CA GLU A 37 9.98 7.68 -8.21
C GLU A 37 9.51 8.94 -7.50
N ARG A 38 8.68 9.77 -8.16
CA ARG A 38 8.12 10.98 -7.55
C ARG A 38 7.28 10.67 -6.32
N LYS A 39 6.49 9.57 -6.34
CA LYS A 39 5.75 9.09 -5.15
C LYS A 39 6.71 8.70 -4.03
N ARG A 40 7.79 7.97 -4.31
CA ARG A 40 8.80 7.57 -3.31
C ARG A 40 9.57 8.76 -2.75
N ILE A 41 9.91 9.75 -3.56
CA ILE A 41 10.48 11.03 -3.11
C ILE A 41 9.53 11.74 -2.15
N ALA A 42 8.23 11.81 -2.47
CA ALA A 42 7.24 12.45 -1.59
C ALA A 42 7.17 11.75 -0.21
N ILE A 43 7.20 10.42 -0.18
CA ILE A 43 7.29 9.65 1.08
C ILE A 43 8.58 9.99 1.83
N ALA A 44 9.72 10.08 1.13
CA ALA A 44 11.00 10.43 1.74
C ALA A 44 10.96 11.81 2.43
N CYS A 45 10.34 12.80 1.77
CA CYS A 45 10.16 14.14 2.33
C CYS A 45 9.33 14.13 3.62
N GLU A 46 8.24 13.36 3.68
CA GLU A 46 7.41 13.26 4.89
C GLU A 46 8.14 12.53 6.03
N LEU A 47 8.93 11.50 5.71
CA LEU A 47 9.68 10.72 6.71
C LEU A 47 10.87 11.49 7.32
N THR A 48 11.43 12.46 6.60
CA THR A 48 12.53 13.33 7.04
C THR A 48 12.06 14.64 7.68
N ALA A 49 10.75 14.88 7.73
CA ALA A 49 10.20 16.06 8.38
C ALA A 49 10.66 16.15 9.84
N GLN A 50 10.93 17.37 10.32
CA GLN A 50 11.37 17.63 11.70
C GLN A 50 10.47 16.94 12.75
N LYS A 51 9.18 16.81 12.43
CA LYS A 51 8.22 16.02 13.18
C LYS A 51 7.81 14.82 12.33
N ARG A 52 8.51 13.70 12.51
CA ARG A 52 8.17 12.44 11.83
C ARG A 52 6.73 12.03 12.15
N PRO A 53 5.89 11.72 11.15
CA PRO A 53 4.51 11.33 11.39
C PRO A 53 4.43 9.99 12.11
N HIS A 54 3.46 9.86 13.02
CA HIS A 54 3.08 8.57 13.62
C HIS A 54 2.12 7.77 12.73
N ILE A 55 1.42 8.45 11.80
CA ILE A 55 0.44 7.89 10.88
C ILE A 55 0.74 8.48 9.50
N LEU A 56 0.88 7.60 8.51
CA LEU A 56 1.04 7.98 7.11
C LEU A 56 -0.14 7.43 6.32
N CYS A 57 -0.92 8.32 5.70
CA CYS A 57 -1.99 7.94 4.80
C CYS A 57 -1.49 8.08 3.36
N ILE A 58 -1.58 7.02 2.58
CA ILE A 58 -1.12 7.01 1.19
C ILE A 58 -2.30 6.70 0.29
N ASP A 59 -2.58 7.60 -0.63
CA ASP A 59 -3.62 7.42 -1.63
C ASP A 59 -3.04 6.69 -2.85
N GLU A 60 -3.69 5.61 -3.25
CA GLU A 60 -3.30 4.71 -4.36
C GLU A 60 -1.77 4.49 -4.50
N PRO A 61 -1.11 3.87 -3.52
CA PRO A 61 0.35 3.71 -3.51
C PRO A 61 0.90 2.95 -4.73
N THR A 62 0.09 2.09 -5.34
CA THR A 62 0.46 1.23 -6.47
C THR A 62 -0.01 1.73 -7.83
N SER A 63 -0.77 2.84 -7.92
CA SER A 63 -1.26 3.33 -9.20
C SER A 63 -0.13 3.84 -10.09
N GLY A 64 -0.18 3.49 -11.39
CA GLY A 64 0.84 3.85 -12.37
C GLY A 64 2.09 2.95 -12.37
N LEU A 65 2.09 1.83 -11.62
CA LEU A 65 3.00 0.70 -11.86
C LEU A 65 2.41 -0.14 -13.01
N ASP A 66 3.26 -0.62 -13.92
CA ASP A 66 2.83 -1.38 -15.09
C ASP A 66 1.85 -2.50 -14.71
N SER A 67 0.81 -2.67 -15.52
CA SER A 67 -0.38 -3.50 -15.32
C SER A 67 -0.14 -4.92 -14.80
N CYS A 68 1.07 -5.47 -14.98
CA CYS A 68 1.47 -6.78 -14.45
C CYS A 68 1.71 -6.80 -12.93
N ALA A 69 1.99 -5.64 -12.30
CA ALA A 69 2.26 -5.54 -10.87
C ALA A 69 1.07 -4.98 -10.05
N ALA A 70 0.15 -4.27 -10.71
CA ALA A 70 -0.86 -3.44 -10.03
C ALA A 70 -2.31 -3.94 -10.11
N ILE A 71 -2.68 -4.81 -11.07
CA ILE A 71 -4.10 -5.06 -11.39
C ILE A 71 -4.67 -6.33 -10.77
N ASN A 72 -3.85 -7.31 -10.43
CA ASN A 72 -4.28 -8.39 -9.55
C ASN A 72 -3.64 -8.15 -8.19
N PRO A 73 -4.41 -8.08 -7.09
CA PRO A 73 -3.83 -8.39 -5.80
C PRO A 73 -3.40 -9.86 -5.87
N ASN A 74 -2.21 -10.10 -6.41
CA ASN A 74 -1.58 -11.40 -6.34
C ASN A 74 -1.65 -11.81 -4.88
N ASN A 75 -2.02 -13.07 -4.62
CA ASN A 75 -2.33 -13.57 -3.28
C ASN A 75 -1.26 -13.17 -2.24
N GLU A 76 0.00 -13.04 -2.67
CA GLU A 76 1.11 -12.52 -1.87
C GLU A 76 0.91 -11.09 -1.35
N LEU A 77 0.60 -10.12 -2.21
CA LEU A 77 0.37 -8.71 -1.80
C LEU A 77 -0.81 -8.61 -0.84
N PHE A 78 -1.88 -9.35 -1.11
CA PHE A 78 -3.05 -9.40 -0.25
C PHE A 78 -2.71 -9.84 1.18
N HIS A 79 -1.80 -10.82 1.31
CA HIS A 79 -1.34 -11.32 2.60
C HIS A 79 -0.27 -10.45 3.28
N MET A 80 0.24 -9.41 2.63
CA MET A 80 1.14 -8.43 3.27
C MET A 80 0.39 -7.46 4.20
N PHE A 81 -0.93 -7.32 4.06
CA PHE A 81 -1.72 -6.42 4.90
C PHE A 81 -2.09 -7.07 6.24
N ASP A 82 -1.90 -6.35 7.35
CA ASP A 82 -2.37 -6.80 8.66
C ASP A 82 -3.89 -6.81 8.78
N TYR A 83 -4.53 -5.83 8.14
CA TYR A 83 -5.97 -5.61 8.20
C TYR A 83 -6.45 -4.97 6.89
N ILE A 84 -7.58 -5.42 6.37
CA ILE A 84 -8.15 -4.94 5.12
C ILE A 84 -9.58 -4.45 5.32
N TYR A 85 -9.94 -3.44 4.54
CA TYR A 85 -11.31 -2.95 4.43
C TYR A 85 -11.72 -3.03 2.96
N VAL A 86 -12.91 -3.58 2.68
CA VAL A 86 -13.51 -3.54 1.36
C VAL A 86 -14.79 -2.71 1.45
N LEU A 87 -14.85 -1.66 0.63
CA LEU A 87 -15.96 -0.72 0.58
C LEU A 87 -16.72 -0.90 -0.74
N ALA A 88 -18.04 -1.02 -0.66
CA ALA A 88 -18.95 -1.00 -1.79
C ALA A 88 -19.41 0.43 -2.10
N LYS A 89 -20.14 0.58 -3.22
CA LYS A 89 -20.74 1.85 -3.64
C LYS A 89 -21.56 2.48 -2.50
N GLY A 90 -21.40 3.78 -2.31
CA GLY A 90 -22.04 4.51 -1.21
C GLY A 90 -21.25 4.46 0.11
N GLY A 91 -20.03 3.90 0.11
CA GLY A 91 -19.15 3.87 1.28
C GLY A 91 -19.53 2.81 2.32
N VAL A 92 -20.32 1.81 1.91
CA VAL A 92 -20.72 0.71 2.78
C VAL A 92 -19.56 -0.27 2.91
N CYS A 93 -19.11 -0.50 4.15
CA CYS A 93 -18.09 -1.51 4.40
C CYS A 93 -18.69 -2.92 4.32
N VAL A 94 -18.20 -3.73 3.38
CA VAL A 94 -18.65 -5.11 3.17
C VAL A 94 -17.71 -6.15 3.79
N PHE A 95 -16.47 -5.74 4.12
CA PHE A 95 -15.52 -6.58 4.82
C PHE A 95 -14.53 -5.72 5.62
N ALA A 96 -14.25 -6.13 6.85
CA ALA A 96 -13.24 -5.51 7.73
C ALA A 96 -12.65 -6.59 8.65
N ASP A 97 -11.51 -7.16 8.26
CA ASP A 97 -10.78 -8.14 9.08
C ASP A 97 -9.36 -8.35 8.53
N ARG A 98 -8.61 -9.28 9.13
CA ARG A 98 -7.33 -9.78 8.60
C ARG A 98 -7.56 -10.59 7.31
N PRO A 99 -6.62 -10.56 6.34
CA PRO A 99 -6.68 -11.35 5.11
C PRO A 99 -6.97 -12.84 5.32
N GLN A 100 -6.43 -13.43 6.40
CA GLN A 100 -6.55 -14.85 6.74
C GLN A 100 -8.00 -15.27 7.03
N HIS A 101 -8.85 -14.34 7.47
CA HIS A 101 -10.25 -14.62 7.80
C HIS A 101 -11.18 -14.49 6.60
N LEU A 102 -10.73 -13.92 5.48
CA LEU A 102 -11.60 -13.64 4.33
C LEU A 102 -12.33 -14.89 3.83
N LYS A 103 -11.58 -15.98 3.58
CA LYS A 103 -12.17 -17.23 3.09
C LYS A 103 -13.25 -17.78 4.04
N GLN A 104 -12.99 -17.74 5.34
CA GLN A 104 -13.96 -18.20 6.35
C GLN A 104 -15.19 -17.29 6.41
N THR A 105 -15.00 -15.98 6.29
CA THR A 105 -16.11 -15.01 6.25
C THR A 105 -17.01 -15.23 5.04
N LEU A 106 -16.45 -15.50 3.86
CA LEU A 106 -17.25 -15.81 2.67
C LEU A 106 -18.08 -17.09 2.88
N ILE A 107 -17.47 -18.15 3.41
CA ILE A 107 -18.16 -19.42 3.74
C ILE A 107 -19.29 -19.18 4.76
N ASN A 108 -19.05 -18.40 5.80
CA ASN A 108 -20.04 -18.11 6.83
C ASN A 108 -21.25 -17.31 6.32
N ASN A 109 -21.12 -16.64 5.18
CA ASN A 109 -22.19 -15.88 4.52
C ASN A 109 -22.77 -16.64 3.31
N ASP A 110 -22.55 -17.97 3.23
CA ASP A 110 -23.01 -18.84 2.14
C ASP A 110 -22.53 -18.39 0.73
N ILE A 111 -21.43 -17.64 0.67
CA ILE A 111 -20.79 -17.24 -0.58
C ILE A 111 -19.87 -18.38 -1.03
N LYS A 112 -20.18 -18.98 -2.18
CA LYS A 112 -19.39 -20.05 -2.76
C LYS A 112 -18.12 -19.48 -3.40
N CYS A 113 -16.97 -20.02 -3.00
CA CYS A 113 -15.72 -19.85 -3.72
C CYS A 113 -15.26 -21.21 -4.22
N ASP A 114 -15.14 -21.35 -5.54
CA ASP A 114 -14.51 -22.52 -6.14
C ASP A 114 -13.03 -22.61 -5.72
N GLU A 115 -12.44 -23.80 -5.73
CA GLU A 115 -11.06 -24.00 -5.26
C GLU A 115 -10.01 -23.18 -6.04
N ASN A 116 -10.34 -22.80 -7.28
CA ASN A 116 -9.47 -22.01 -8.15
C ASN A 116 -9.71 -20.49 -8.05
N GLN A 117 -10.75 -20.05 -7.32
CA GLN A 117 -11.07 -18.63 -7.19
C GLN A 117 -10.25 -17.98 -6.07
N ILE A 118 -9.78 -16.77 -6.33
CA ILE A 118 -9.11 -15.94 -5.33
C ILE A 118 -10.20 -15.26 -4.48
N PRO A 119 -10.26 -15.48 -3.15
CA PRO A 119 -11.35 -14.97 -2.31
C PRO A 119 -11.57 -13.45 -2.38
N ILE A 120 -10.49 -12.66 -2.54
CA ILE A 120 -10.59 -11.19 -2.62
C ILE A 120 -11.20 -10.74 -3.94
N GLU A 121 -10.98 -11.46 -5.05
CA GLU A 121 -11.60 -11.15 -6.33
C GLU A 121 -13.11 -11.36 -6.27
N VAL A 122 -13.55 -12.49 -5.69
CA VAL A 122 -14.99 -12.77 -5.46
C VAL A 122 -15.63 -11.68 -4.61
N LEU A 123 -14.97 -11.26 -3.53
CA LEU A 123 -15.50 -10.19 -2.67
C LEU A 123 -15.57 -8.84 -3.40
N LEU A 124 -14.57 -8.50 -4.22
CA LEU A 124 -14.55 -7.25 -5.00
C LEU A 124 -15.62 -7.24 -6.10
N GLU A 125 -15.89 -8.38 -6.72
CA GLU A 125 -17.00 -8.56 -7.67
C GLU A 125 -18.34 -8.27 -6.99
N ILE A 126 -18.60 -8.90 -5.85
CA ILE A 126 -19.81 -8.66 -5.04
C ILE A 126 -19.92 -7.19 -4.64
N ALA A 127 -18.83 -6.58 -4.13
CA ALA A 127 -18.82 -5.18 -3.70
C ALA A 127 -19.13 -4.20 -4.84
N SER A 128 -18.83 -4.59 -6.07
CA SER A 128 -19.11 -3.82 -7.29
C SER A 128 -20.56 -3.99 -7.78
N GLU A 129 -21.20 -5.12 -7.48
CA GLU A 129 -22.57 -5.45 -7.86
C GLU A 129 -23.65 -4.89 -6.92
N VAL A 130 -23.31 -4.47 -5.69
CA VAL A 130 -24.27 -3.82 -4.77
C VAL A 130 -24.71 -2.47 -5.34
N ILE A 131 -25.77 -2.48 -6.15
CA ILE A 131 -26.48 -1.32 -6.73
C ILE A 131 -27.97 -1.43 -6.43
#